data_AF-A0A8B3NKX7-F1
#
_entry.id   AF-A0A8B3NKX7-F1
#
_cell.length_a   1.000
_cell.length_b   1.000
_cell.length_c   1.000
_cell.angle_alpha   90.00
_cell.angle_beta   90.00
_cell.angle_gamma   90.00
#
_symmetry.space_group_name_H-M   'P 1'
#
loop_
_entity.id
_entity.type
_entity.pdbx_description
1 polymer ?
#
loop_
_entity_poly.entity_id
_entity_poly.type
_entity_poly.pdbx_seq_one_letter_code
_entity_poly.pdbx_strand_id
1 'polypeptide(L)' 'MRDARERLKFIKPLEPIQVETPPISDDWLHEIKYDGYRTQGILDWAGARAFSRNCHDRSKRYWPIVAA' A
#
# COMPACT_ATOMS: atom_id res chain seq x y z
N MET A 1 14.41 -7.34 -25.35
CA MET A 1 13.97 -8.37 -24.39
C MET A 1 14.18 -7.78 -23.00
N ARG A 2 13.12 -7.52 -22.21
CA ARG A 2 13.28 -7.05 -20.82
C ARG A 2 13.81 -8.22 -20.02
N ASP A 3 14.92 -8.02 -19.32
CA ASP A 3 15.54 -9.01 -18.45
C ASP A 3 14.51 -9.64 -17.51
N ALA A 4 14.51 -10.96 -17.45
CA ALA A 4 13.93 -11.71 -16.36
C ALA A 4 14.77 -11.41 -15.09
N ARG A 5 14.30 -10.80 -14.00
CA ARG A 5 12.98 -10.36 -13.58
C ARG A 5 13.17 -9.18 -12.61
N GLU A 6 13.05 -7.94 -13.07
CA GLU A 6 13.07 -6.80 -12.13
C GLU A 6 11.88 -6.93 -11.16
N ARG A 7 12.16 -6.84 -9.85
CA ARG A 7 11.10 -6.93 -8.85
C ARG A 7 10.22 -5.69 -8.90
N LEU A 8 8.95 -5.86 -8.55
CA LEU A 8 8.05 -4.72 -8.40
C LEU A 8 8.61 -3.74 -7.36
N LYS A 9 8.58 -2.45 -7.70
CA LYS A 9 9.10 -1.36 -6.88
C LYS A 9 7.99 -0.78 -6.01
N PHE A 10 8.41 -0.20 -4.89
CA PHE A 10 7.54 0.60 -4.05
C PHE A 10 6.98 1.79 -4.84
N ILE A 11 5.68 2.03 -4.69
CA ILE A 11 5.00 3.20 -5.23
C ILE A 11 4.58 4.08 -4.08
N LYS A 12 4.95 5.37 -4.09
CA LYS A 12 4.57 6.29 -3.02
C LYS A 12 3.03 6.35 -2.91
N PRO A 13 2.44 6.07 -1.73
CA PRO A 13 1.00 6.17 -1.55
C PRO A 13 0.51 7.58 -1.83
N LEU A 14 -0.67 7.69 -2.44
CA LEU A 14 -1.41 8.94 -2.51
C LEU A 14 -1.82 9.37 -1.10
N GLU A 15 -1.65 10.65 -0.79
CA GLU A 15 -2.11 11.24 0.47
C GLU A 15 -3.48 11.91 0.28
N PRO A 16 -4.42 11.72 1.21
CA PRO A 16 -5.73 12.34 1.11
C PRO A 16 -5.61 13.86 1.27
N ILE A 17 -6.48 14.59 0.59
CA ILE A 17 -6.65 16.03 0.80
C ILE A 17 -7.63 16.20 1.97
N GLN A 18 -7.21 16.95 2.99
CA GLN A 18 -8.08 17.25 4.11
C GLN A 18 -9.12 18.29 3.70
N VAL A 19 -10.39 17.97 3.92
CA VAL A 19 -11.54 18.84 3.69
C VAL A 19 -12.42 18.83 4.93
N GLU A 20 -13.17 19.91 5.15
CA GLU A 20 -14.06 20.03 6.31
C GLU A 20 -15.26 19.08 6.22
N THR A 21 -15.87 19.00 5.04
CA THR A 21 -17.06 18.18 4.78
C THR A 21 -16.74 17.19 3.65
N PRO A 22 -17.09 15.90 3.79
CA PRO A 22 -16.90 14.94 2.72
C PRO A 22 -17.72 15.36 1.49
N PRO A 23 -17.17 15.23 0.27
CA PRO A 23 -17.90 15.55 -0.95
C PRO A 23 -19.12 14.64 -1.10
N ILE A 24 -20.23 15.21 -1.56
CA ILE A 24 -21.50 14.52 -1.80
C ILE A 24 -21.78 14.61 -3.31
N SER A 25 -21.55 13.51 -4.03
CA SER A 25 -21.93 13.33 -5.44
C SER A 25 -21.83 11.83 -5.76
N ASP A 26 -22.58 11.39 -6.77
CA ASP A 26 -22.56 10.01 -7.29
C ASP A 26 -21.20 9.62 -7.91
N ASP A 27 -20.34 10.60 -8.19
CA ASP A 27 -18.97 10.39 -8.67
C ASP A 27 -17.98 10.00 -7.55
N TRP A 28 -18.42 10.00 -6.29
CA TRP A 28 -17.58 9.73 -5.13
C TRP A 28 -17.88 8.38 -4.48
N LEU A 29 -16.80 7.66 -4.14
CA LEU A 29 -16.84 6.47 -3.30
C LEU A 29 -16.39 6.84 -1.87
N HIS A 30 -17.18 6.48 -0.88
CA HIS A 30 -16.86 6.71 0.54
C HIS A 30 -16.41 5.40 1.20
N GLU A 31 -15.21 5.44 1.79
CA GLU A 31 -14.63 4.34 2.55
C GLU A 31 -14.45 4.73 4.02
N ILE A 32 -14.51 3.75 4.93
CA ILE A 32 -14.24 3.99 6.36
C ILE A 32 -12.76 4.37 6.54
N LYS A 33 -12.51 5.48 7.22
CA LYS A 33 -11.15 5.87 7.61
C LYS A 33 -10.69 5.06 8.82
N TYR A 34 -9.83 4.08 8.60
CA TYR A 34 -9.14 3.36 9.67
C TYR A 34 -7.96 4.19 10.23
N ASP A 35 -7.82 4.20 11.55
CA ASP A 35 -6.63 4.75 12.21
C ASP A 35 -5.59 3.66 12.44
N GLY A 36 -4.43 3.79 11.79
CA GLY A 36 -3.40 2.76 11.77
C GLY A 36 -2.25 3.06 10.83
N TYR A 37 -1.40 2.06 10.59
CA TYR A 37 -0.22 2.22 9.74
C TYR A 37 -0.51 1.87 8.27
N ARG A 38 -0.48 2.87 7.39
CA ARG A 38 -0.52 2.66 5.94
C ARG A 38 0.61 1.72 5.50
N THR A 39 0.23 0.62 4.85
CA THR A 39 1.14 -0.44 4.43
C THR A 39 0.88 -0.80 2.96
N GLN A 40 1.94 -0.90 2.16
CA GLN A 40 1.87 -1.40 0.78
C GLN A 40 2.41 -2.82 0.73
N GLY A 41 1.54 -3.78 0.39
CA GLY A 41 1.93 -5.14 0.07
C GLY A 41 2.36 -5.23 -1.40
N ILE A 42 3.52 -5.83 -1.64
CA ILE A 42 4.02 -6.14 -2.98
C ILE A 42 4.17 -7.64 -3.08
N LEU A 43 3.37 -8.28 -3.93
CA LEU A 43 3.49 -9.69 -4.30
C LEU A 43 4.12 -9.78 -5.68
N ASP A 44 5.31 -10.35 -5.77
CA ASP A 44 6.01 -10.61 -7.01
C ASP A 44 6.47 -12.07 -7.10
N TRP A 45 7.15 -12.44 -8.19
CA TRP A 45 7.65 -13.79 -8.42
C TRP A 45 8.60 -14.31 -7.32
N ALA A 46 9.20 -13.43 -6.51
CA ALA A 46 10.11 -13.77 -5.43
C ALA A 46 9.43 -13.74 -4.04
N GLY A 47 8.10 -13.58 -4.01
CA GLY A 47 7.29 -13.61 -2.79
C GLY A 47 6.69 -12.25 -2.41
N ALA A 48 6.12 -12.20 -1.21
CA ALA A 48 5.49 -11.00 -0.66
C ALA A 48 6.48 -10.14 0.13
N ARG A 49 6.27 -8.83 0.10
CA ARG A 49 6.95 -7.83 0.93
C ARG A 49 5.95 -6.78 1.39
N ALA A 50 6.15 -6.22 2.57
CA ALA A 50 5.29 -5.16 3.10
C ALA A 50 6.11 -3.91 3.45
N PHE A 51 5.72 -2.76 2.90
CA PHE A 51 6.41 -1.48 3.08
C PHE A 51 5.53 -0.48 3.83
N SER A 52 6.15 0.37 4.66
CA SER A 52 5.48 1.51 5.28
C SER A 52 5.21 2.63 4.27
N ARG A 53 4.46 3.66 4.67
CA ARG A 53 4.27 4.91 3.88
C ARG A 53 5.58 5.53 3.39
N ASN A 54 6.68 5.39 4.14
CA ASN A 54 7.98 5.96 3.81
C ASN A 54 8.95 4.93 3.20
N CYS A 55 8.43 3.85 2.59
CA CYS A 55 9.22 2.79 1.95
C CYS A 55 10.11 1.95 2.90
N HIS A 56 9.87 1.98 4.22
CA HIS A 56 10.61 1.10 5.14
C HIS A 56 10.04 -0.32 5.07
N ASP A 57 10.91 -1.31 4.92
CA ASP A 57 10.52 -2.72 4.94
C ASP A 57 10.03 -3.12 6.34
N ARG A 58 8.79 -3.64 6.40
CA ARG A 58 8.11 -4.13 7.60
C ARG A 58 7.77 -5.61 7.51
N SER A 59 8.27 -6.32 6.50
CA SER A 59 7.96 -7.72 6.23
C SER A 59 8.26 -8.62 7.43
N LYS A 60 9.36 -8.36 8.16
CA LYS A 60 9.68 -9.09 9.40
C LYS A 60 8.63 -8.89 10.51
N ARG A 61 8.05 -7.69 10.62
CA ARG A 61 7.01 -7.39 11.61
C ARG A 61 5.66 -7.97 11.19
N TYR A 62 5.36 -7.91 9.90
CA TYR A 62 4.13 -8.41 9.31
C TYR A 62 4.27 -9.82 8.76
N TRP A 63 5.15 -10.63 9.35
CA TRP A 63 5.42 -11.99 8.89
C TRP A 63 4.15 -12.86 8.79
N PRO A 64 3.11 -12.74 9.64
CA PRO A 64 1.90 -13.54 9.48
C PRO A 64 1.11 -13.20 8.22
N ILE A 65 1.26 -11.97 7.70
CA ILE A 65 0.59 -11.50 6.48
C ILE A 65 1.44 -11.82 5.25
N VAL A 66 2.76 -11.67 5.38
CA VAL A 66 3.71 -11.89 4.27
C VAL A 66 3.92 -13.37 3.97
N ALA A 67 3.78 -14.24 4.97
CA ALA A 67 4.00 -15.68 4.84
C ALA A 67 2.71 -16.53 4.75
N ALA A 68 1.53 -15.88 4.74
CA ALA A 68 0.25 -16.54 4.51
C ALA A 68 0.11 -17.00 3.06
#